data_AF-A0A7J7KAZ9-F1
#
_entry.id   AF-A0A7J7KAZ9-F1
#
_cell.length_a   1.000
_cell.length_b   1.000
_cell.length_c   1.000
_cell.angle_alpha   90.00
_cell.angle_beta   90.00
_cell.angle_gamma   90.00
#
_symmetry.space_group_name_H-M   'P 1'
#
loop_
_entity.id
_entity.type
_entity.pdbx_description
1 polymer ?
#
loop_
_entity_poly.entity_id
_entity_poly.type
_entity_poly.pdbx_seq_one_letter_code
_entity_poly.pdbx_strand_id
1 'polypeptide(L)'
;MSRKRTHSVSPESHCEIERRRRCKMASYVNELSEMVPTCNTLAKKPDKLTILRLAAAHMKGLQGTGNTGADGSYKPSFLTDHELKHLILEAADGFLFVAQCDTGQILHVSDSVTPVLNMPQVHPSLFNKPQTPPLSSLAV
;
A
#
# COMPACT_ATOMS: atom_id res chain seq x y z
N MET A 1 -26.07 34.78 35.69
CA MET A 1 -24.60 34.85 35.78
C MET A 1 -24.05 33.42 35.76
N SER A 2 -23.61 32.94 34.59
CA SER A 2 -23.13 31.57 34.39
C SER A 2 -21.71 31.40 34.92
N ARG A 3 -21.53 30.52 35.92
CA ARG A 3 -20.20 30.12 36.41
C ARG A 3 -19.50 29.27 35.34
N LYS A 4 -18.42 29.79 34.74
CA LYS A 4 -17.48 28.99 33.94
C LYS A 4 -16.86 27.92 34.84
N ARG A 5 -17.24 26.65 34.67
CA ARG A 5 -16.51 25.51 35.22
C ARG A 5 -15.19 25.38 34.45
N THR A 6 -14.12 25.92 35.01
CA THR A 6 -12.76 25.53 34.63
C THR A 6 -12.57 24.08 35.07
N HIS A 7 -12.54 23.13 34.14
CA HIS A 7 -12.15 21.75 34.42
C HIS A 7 -10.66 21.72 34.75
N SER A 8 -10.28 21.97 36.00
CA SER A 8 -8.95 21.63 36.50
C SER A 8 -8.90 20.10 36.64
N VAL A 9 -8.24 19.44 35.70
CA VAL A 9 -7.91 18.02 35.79
C VAL A 9 -7.14 17.80 37.10
N SER A 10 -7.63 16.92 37.98
CA SER A 10 -6.97 16.65 39.26
C SER A 10 -5.57 16.06 39.03
N PRO A 11 -4.61 16.28 39.94
CA PRO A 11 -3.27 15.68 39.83
C PRO A 11 -3.30 14.16 39.64
N GLU A 12 -4.25 13.47 40.28
CA GLU A 12 -4.47 12.03 40.11
C GLU A 12 -4.92 11.69 38.68
N SER A 13 -5.87 12.45 38.12
CA SER A 13 -6.29 12.28 36.72
C SER A 13 -5.13 12.57 35.75
N HIS A 14 -4.27 13.54 36.06
CA HIS A 14 -3.06 13.80 35.28
C HIS A 14 -2.06 12.63 35.32
N CYS A 15 -1.82 12.07 36.51
CA CYS A 15 -0.98 10.88 36.69
C CYS A 15 -1.54 9.66 35.94
N GLU A 16 -2.85 9.45 35.94
CA GLU A 16 -3.50 8.35 35.21
C GLU A 16 -3.38 8.49 33.69
N ILE A 17 -3.55 9.71 33.17
CA ILE A 17 -3.38 10.00 31.74
C ILE A 17 -1.93 9.72 31.32
N GLU A 18 -0.95 10.19 32.10
CA GLU A 18 0.46 9.95 31.81
C GLU A 18 0.82 8.47 31.94
N ARG A 19 0.27 7.76 32.93
CA ARG A 19 0.42 6.30 33.04
C ARG A 19 -0.10 5.60 31.80
N ARG A 20 -1.29 5.97 31.31
CA ARG A 20 -1.87 5.40 30.08
C ARG A 20 -1.00 5.67 28.86
N ARG A 21 -0.44 6.88 28.73
CA ARG A 21 0.51 7.24 27.66
C ARG A 21 1.76 6.35 27.69
N ARG A 22 2.34 6.12 28.88
CA ARG A 22 3.51 5.25 29.07
C ARG A 22 3.20 3.78 28.77
N CYS A 23 2.04 3.29 29.22
CA CYS A 23 1.58 1.94 28.88
C CYS A 23 1.43 1.78 27.36
N LYS A 24 0.80 2.74 26.68
CA LYS A 24 0.63 2.72 25.22
C LYS A 24 1.97 2.74 24.49
N MET A 25 2.90 3.59 24.93
CA MET A 25 4.26 3.63 24.37
C MET A 25 4.99 2.29 24.55
N ALA A 26 4.82 1.62 25.68
CA ALA A 26 5.43 0.31 25.90
C ALA A 26 4.88 -0.74 24.92
N SER A 27 3.56 -0.75 24.67
CA SER A 27 2.95 -1.61 23.64
C SER A 27 3.51 -1.34 22.25
N TYR A 28 3.58 -0.06 21.85
CA TYR A 28 4.14 0.31 20.56
C TYR A 28 5.61 -0.09 20.38
N VAL A 29 6.44 0.01 21.41
CA VAL A 29 7.84 -0.46 21.34
C VAL A 29 7.92 -1.98 21.18
N ASN A 30 7.00 -2.72 21.81
CA ASN A 30 6.95 -4.18 21.66
C ASN A 30 6.52 -4.59 20.25
N GLU A 31 5.43 -4.03 19.72
CA GLU A 31 4.97 -4.28 18.36
C GLU A 31 6.04 -3.90 17.33
N LEU A 32 6.72 -2.76 17.53
CA LEU A 32 7.83 -2.33 16.68
C LEU A 32 8.99 -3.34 16.69
N SER A 33 9.30 -3.95 17.84
CA SER A 33 10.37 -4.96 17.93
C SER A 33 10.06 -6.23 17.14
N GLU A 34 8.77 -6.55 16.96
CA GLU A 34 8.31 -7.72 16.22
C GLU A 34 8.26 -7.45 14.71
N MET A 35 7.99 -6.21 14.30
CA MET A 35 8.03 -5.79 12.89
C MET A 35 9.45 -5.63 12.33
N VAL A 36 10.46 -5.34 13.17
CA VAL A 36 11.85 -5.13 12.72
C VAL A 36 12.59 -6.47 12.70
N PRO A 37 13.04 -6.96 11.51
CA PRO A 37 13.65 -8.29 11.39
C PRO A 37 14.84 -8.51 12.35
N THR A 38 15.74 -7.53 12.45
CA THR A 38 16.94 -7.58 13.31
C THR A 38 16.62 -7.66 14.80
N CYS A 39 15.47 -7.15 15.23
CA CYS A 39 15.02 -7.23 16.62
C CYS A 39 14.34 -8.58 16.89
N ASN A 40 13.49 -9.01 15.97
CA ASN A 40 12.65 -10.20 16.13
C ASN A 40 13.46 -11.51 16.16
N THR A 41 14.61 -11.57 15.49
CA THR A 41 15.47 -12.77 15.46
C THR A 41 16.38 -12.93 16.69
N LEU A 42 16.40 -11.96 17.61
CA LEU A 42 17.26 -12.02 18.78
C LEU A 42 16.63 -12.88 19.89
N ALA A 43 17.41 -13.81 20.45
CA ALA A 43 16.96 -14.67 21.55
C ALA A 43 16.57 -13.89 22.83
N LYS A 44 17.06 -12.66 22.98
CA LYS A 44 16.69 -11.74 24.07
C LYS A 44 16.25 -10.41 23.48
N LYS A 45 15.06 -9.94 23.89
CA LYS A 45 14.53 -8.63 23.47
C LYS A 45 15.53 -7.52 23.88
N PRO A 46 16.02 -6.71 22.92
CA PRO A 46 16.92 -5.61 23.21
C PRO A 46 16.21 -4.50 24.02
N ASP A 47 16.98 -3.61 24.61
CA ASP A 47 16.44 -2.46 25.33
C ASP A 47 15.75 -1.46 24.38
N LYS A 48 14.91 -0.58 24.95
CA LYS A 48 14.07 0.34 24.16
C LYS A 48 14.87 1.23 23.20
N LEU A 49 16.03 1.73 23.64
CA LEU A 49 16.84 2.61 22.79
C LEU A 49 17.40 1.84 21.60
N THR A 50 17.86 0.62 21.83
CA THR A 50 18.35 -0.26 20.77
C THR A 50 17.25 -0.63 19.77
N ILE A 51 16.03 -0.97 20.24
CA ILE A 51 14.88 -1.22 19.35
C ILE A 51 14.64 -0.01 18.43
N LEU A 52 14.63 1.21 18.99
CA LEU A 52 14.40 2.43 18.20
C LEU A 52 15.51 2.68 17.17
N ARG A 53 16.78 2.42 17.52
CA ARG A 53 17.91 2.55 16.60
C ARG A 53 17.82 1.57 15.43
N LEU A 54 17.52 0.31 15.73
CA LEU A 54 17.37 -0.73 14.70
C LEU A 54 16.17 -0.45 13.80
N ALA A 55 15.04 0.00 14.38
CA ALA A 55 13.87 0.41 13.61
C ALA A 55 14.18 1.57 12.66
N ALA A 56 14.88 2.61 13.13
CA ALA A 56 15.27 3.74 12.29
C ALA A 56 16.17 3.30 11.12
N ALA A 57 17.12 2.40 11.37
CA ALA A 57 17.98 1.84 10.32
C ALA A 57 17.15 1.02 9.31
N HIS A 58 16.21 0.19 9.79
CA HIS A 58 15.33 -0.59 8.94
C HIS A 58 14.47 0.31 8.03
N MET A 59 13.83 1.34 8.58
CA MET A 59 13.02 2.30 7.81
C MET A 59 13.84 3.05 6.75
N LYS A 60 15.10 3.40 7.06
CA LYS A 60 16.00 4.04 6.10
C LYS A 60 16.32 3.10 4.92
N GLY A 61 16.46 1.80 5.18
CA GLY A 61 16.63 0.79 4.13
C GLY A 61 15.41 0.68 3.21
N LEU A 62 14.20 0.79 3.76
CA LEU A 62 12.96 0.75 2.99
C LEU A 62 12.79 1.99 2.10
N GLN A 63 13.19 3.17 2.58
CA GLN A 63 13.09 4.44 1.85
C GLN A 63 14.06 4.55 0.66
N GLY A 64 15.13 3.74 0.61
CA GLY A 64 16.13 3.77 -0.47
C GLY A 64 15.71 3.06 -1.76
N THR A 65 14.58 2.35 -1.76
CA THR A 65 14.12 1.50 -2.87
C THR A 65 12.97 2.13 -3.66
N GLY A 66 12.44 3.29 -3.22
CA GLY A 66 11.25 3.92 -3.80
C GLY A 66 11.54 5.26 -4.49
N ASN A 67 11.60 5.22 -5.81
CA ASN A 67 11.19 6.28 -6.74
C ASN A 67 11.48 7.73 -6.35
N THR A 68 12.74 8.17 -6.42
CA THR A 68 13.02 9.55 -6.81
C THR A 68 12.75 9.68 -8.31
N GLY A 69 11.49 9.94 -8.68
CA GLY A 69 11.18 10.47 -10.00
C GLY A 69 12.02 11.73 -10.24
N ALA A 70 12.60 11.87 -11.43
CA ALA A 70 13.57 12.90 -11.80
C ALA A 70 13.05 14.36 -11.79
N ASP A 71 11.98 14.67 -11.05
CA ASP A 71 11.30 15.96 -11.05
C ASP A 71 11.06 16.56 -9.65
N GLY A 72 11.94 16.30 -8.69
CA GLY A 72 12.08 17.12 -7.47
C GLY A 72 10.87 17.21 -6.51
N SER A 73 9.73 16.61 -6.80
CA SER A 73 8.59 16.54 -5.88
C SER A 73 8.75 15.33 -4.96
N TYR A 74 9.49 15.51 -3.87
CA TYR A 74 9.57 14.52 -2.81
C TYR A 74 8.18 14.33 -2.19
N LYS A 75 7.43 13.34 -2.68
CA LYS A 75 6.20 12.89 -2.05
C LYS A 75 6.52 11.55 -1.38
N PRO A 76 6.81 11.53 -0.06
CA PRO A 76 6.99 10.28 0.65
C PRO A 76 5.63 9.57 0.66
N SER A 77 5.43 8.65 -0.27
CA SER A 77 4.22 7.84 -0.35
C SER A 77 4.35 6.64 0.56
N PHE A 78 3.32 6.37 1.37
CA PHE A 78 3.23 5.18 2.22
C PHE A 78 3.19 3.89 1.39
N LEU A 79 2.63 3.97 0.18
CA LEU A 79 2.58 2.89 -0.80
C LEU A 79 3.24 3.36 -2.09
N THR A 80 3.95 2.44 -2.74
CA THR A 80 4.37 2.57 -4.15
C THR A 80 3.17 2.44 -5.09
N ASP A 81 3.30 2.92 -6.33
CA ASP A 81 2.24 2.77 -7.34
C ASP A 81 1.85 1.30 -7.57
N HIS A 82 2.81 0.38 -7.41
CA HIS A 82 2.59 -1.06 -7.51
C HIS A 82 1.76 -1.60 -6.34
N GLU A 83 2.10 -1.23 -5.10
CA GLU A 83 1.33 -1.62 -3.91
C GLU A 83 -0.08 -1.03 -3.95
N LEU A 84 -0.22 0.22 -4.41
CA LEU A 84 -1.52 0.85 -4.59
C LEU A 84 -2.36 0.14 -5.66
N LYS A 85 -1.75 -0.20 -6.81
CA LYS A 85 -2.39 -1.01 -7.86
C LYS A 85 -2.87 -2.34 -7.28
N HIS A 86 -2.00 -3.08 -6.57
CA HIS A 86 -2.38 -4.35 -5.97
C HIS A 86 -3.53 -4.19 -4.98
N LEU A 87 -3.44 -3.23 -4.06
CA LEU A 87 -4.46 -3.01 -3.02
C LEU A 87 -5.84 -2.72 -3.63
N ILE A 88 -5.90 -1.84 -4.64
CA ILE A 88 -7.18 -1.47 -5.27
C ILE A 88 -7.76 -2.65 -6.05
N LEU A 89 -6.93 -3.39 -6.79
CA LEU A 89 -7.40 -4.48 -7.63
C LEU A 89 -7.80 -5.72 -6.81
N GLU A 90 -7.12 -5.98 -5.69
CA GLU A 90 -7.50 -7.03 -4.73
C GLU A 90 -8.83 -6.69 -4.05
N ALA A 91 -9.04 -5.44 -3.62
CA ALA A 91 -10.29 -5.05 -2.98
C ALA A 91 -11.49 -5.01 -3.94
N ALA A 92 -11.25 -4.80 -5.24
CA ALA A 92 -12.29 -4.63 -6.26
C ALA A 92 -12.51 -5.87 -7.14
N ASP A 93 -11.72 -6.94 -6.99
CA ASP A 93 -11.65 -8.08 -7.93
C ASP A 93 -11.63 -7.62 -9.40
N GLY A 94 -10.89 -6.54 -9.65
CA GLY A 94 -10.99 -5.75 -10.88
C GLY A 94 -9.71 -5.70 -11.68
N PHE A 95 -9.77 -5.04 -12.83
CA PHE A 95 -8.61 -4.68 -13.64
C PHE A 95 -8.77 -3.26 -14.19
N LEU A 96 -7.66 -2.54 -14.32
CA LEU A 96 -7.63 -1.24 -14.98
C LEU A 96 -7.57 -1.43 -16.49
N PHE A 97 -8.34 -0.64 -17.23
CA PHE A 97 -8.22 -0.48 -18.67
C PHE A 97 -8.40 0.97 -19.09
N VAL A 98 -7.88 1.32 -20.26
CA VAL A 98 -8.04 2.63 -20.89
C VAL A 98 -8.60 2.39 -22.29
N ALA A 99 -9.67 3.09 -22.64
CA ALA A 99 -10.29 3.01 -23.96
C ALA A 99 -10.43 4.40 -24.57
N GLN A 100 -10.32 4.48 -25.89
CA GLN A 100 -10.63 5.69 -26.64
C GLN A 100 -12.15 5.89 -26.67
N CYS A 101 -12.64 7.06 -26.26
CA CYS A 101 -14.08 7.32 -26.16
C CYS A 101 -14.78 7.36 -27.53
N ASP A 102 -14.08 7.81 -28.58
CA ASP A 102 -14.69 7.99 -29.91
C ASP A 102 -14.92 6.66 -30.64
N THR A 103 -13.97 5.73 -30.50
CA THR A 103 -13.93 4.47 -31.26
C THR A 103 -14.27 3.25 -30.39
N GLY A 104 -14.27 3.39 -29.06
CA GLY A 104 -14.38 2.29 -28.11
C GLY A 104 -13.15 1.38 -28.08
N GLN A 105 -12.06 1.74 -28.77
CA GLN A 105 -10.87 0.90 -28.86
C GLN A 105 -10.12 0.87 -27.52
N ILE A 106 -9.84 -0.32 -27.02
CA ILE A 106 -9.04 -0.51 -25.80
C ILE A 106 -7.57 -0.21 -26.12
N LEU A 107 -7.01 0.80 -25.45
CA LEU A 107 -5.63 1.26 -25.61
C LEU A 107 -4.67 0.56 -24.66
N HIS A 108 -5.13 0.28 -23.43
CA HIS A 108 -4.33 -0.37 -22.41
C HIS A 108 -5.20 -1.22 -21.49
N VAL A 109 -4.65 -2.34 -21.03
CA VAL A 109 -5.25 -3.22 -20.03
C VAL A 109 -4.14 -3.64 -19.07
N SER A 110 -4.42 -3.61 -17.76
CA SER A 110 -3.48 -4.04 -16.71
C SER A 110 -3.40 -5.57 -16.59
N ASP A 111 -2.32 -6.09 -15.99
CA ASP A 111 -2.01 -7.54 -16.00
C ASP A 111 -2.99 -8.36 -15.14
N SER A 112 -3.69 -7.67 -14.24
CA SER A 112 -4.76 -8.22 -13.42
C SER A 112 -6.01 -8.61 -14.21
N VAL A 113 -6.07 -8.38 -15.53
CA VAL A 113 -7.16 -8.91 -16.37
C VAL A 113 -7.17 -10.44 -16.41
N THR A 114 -6.00 -11.08 -16.33
CA THR A 114 -5.89 -12.54 -16.41
C THR A 114 -6.57 -13.25 -15.24
N PRO A 115 -6.33 -12.90 -13.96
CA PRO A 115 -7.08 -13.52 -12.86
C PRO A 115 -8.59 -13.21 -12.89
N VAL A 116 -9.01 -12.06 -13.43
CA VAL A 116 -10.43 -11.65 -13.42
C VAL A 116 -11.24 -12.25 -14.57
N LEU A 117 -10.70 -12.22 -15.79
CA LEU A 117 -11.40 -12.65 -17.02
C LEU A 117 -10.82 -13.93 -17.63
N ASN A 118 -9.77 -14.50 -17.04
CA ASN A 118 -9.05 -15.66 -17.57
C ASN A 118 -8.55 -15.47 -19.02
N MET A 119 -8.24 -14.23 -19.39
CA MET A 119 -7.68 -13.89 -20.70
C MET A 119 -6.24 -13.38 -20.56
N PRO A 120 -5.31 -13.78 -21.44
CA PRO A 120 -3.98 -13.21 -21.45
C PRO A 120 -4.05 -11.74 -21.85
N GLN A 121 -3.09 -10.93 -21.40
CA GLN A 121 -2.93 -9.59 -21.94
C GLN A 121 -2.60 -9.67 -23.43
N VAL A 122 -3.60 -9.41 -24.26
CA VAL A 122 -3.41 -9.35 -25.70
C VAL A 122 -3.15 -7.90 -26.09
N HIS A 123 -2.02 -7.68 -26.77
CA HIS A 123 -1.66 -6.38 -27.32
C HIS A 123 -2.84 -5.79 -28.13
N PRO A 124 -3.15 -4.48 -28.01
CA PRO A 124 -4.33 -3.82 -28.61
C PRO A 124 -4.53 -4.06 -30.12
N SER A 125 -3.49 -4.47 -30.83
CA SER A 125 -3.50 -4.81 -32.26
C SER A 125 -4.27 -6.09 -32.62
N LEU A 126 -4.68 -6.92 -31.66
CA LEU A 126 -5.43 -8.16 -31.90
C LEU A 126 -6.92 -8.06 -31.54
N PHE A 127 -7.33 -7.04 -30.77
CA PHE A 127 -8.74 -6.84 -30.41
C PHE A 127 -9.61 -6.40 -31.60
N ASN A 128 -9.01 -5.81 -32.63
CA ASN A 128 -9.73 -5.22 -33.77
C ASN A 128 -9.52 -5.96 -35.09
N LYS A 129 -9.09 -7.24 -35.07
CA LYS A 129 -9.02 -8.00 -36.32
C LYS A 129 -10.44 -8.47 -36.67
N PRO A 130 -11.04 -8.04 -37.79
CA PRO A 130 -12.33 -8.59 -38.22
C PRO A 130 -12.15 -10.10 -38.35
N GLN A 131 -13.00 -10.85 -37.66
CA GLN A 131 -13.07 -12.30 -37.77
C GLN A 131 -13.54 -12.62 -39.19
N THR A 132 -12.60 -12.73 -40.13
CA THR A 132 -12.89 -13.30 -41.44
C THR A 132 -13.20 -14.78 -41.23
N PRO A 133 -14.38 -15.28 -41.64
CA PRO A 133 -14.68 -16.70 -41.55
C PRO A 133 -13.64 -17.49 -42.35
N PRO A 134 -13.23 -18.69 -41.89
CA PRO A 134 -12.29 -19.51 -42.63
C PRO A 134 -12.89 -19.85 -43.99
N LEU A 135 -12.15 -19.56 -45.07
CA LEU A 135 -12.43 -19.94 -46.45
C LEU A 135 -12.22 -21.45 -46.67
N SER A 136 -12.79 -22.30 -45.81
CA SER A 136 -12.76 -23.76 -45.95
C SER A 136 -14.14 -24.36 -46.22
N SER A 137 -15.14 -23.56 -46.64
CA SER A 137 -16.45 -24.06 -47.10
C SER A 137 -16.77 -23.74 -48.56
N LEU A 138 -15.77 -23.41 -49.38
CA LEU A 138 -15.87 -23.39 -50.84
C LEU A 138 -14.76 -24.27 -51.44
N ALA A 139 -14.81 -25.55 -51.13
CA ALA A 139 -14.24 -26.58 -51.98
C ALA A 139 -14.95 -27.91 -51.67
N VAL A 140 -15.60 -28.43 -52.72
CA VAL A 140 -16.42 -29.65 -52.82
C VAL A 140 -17.89 -29.47 -52.43
#